data_AF-A0A1L3ZTD5-F1
#
_entry.id   AF-A0A1L3ZTD5-F1
#
_cell.length_a   1.000
_cell.length_b   1.000
_cell.length_c   1.000
_cell.angle_alpha   90.00
_cell.angle_beta   90.00
_cell.angle_gamma   90.00
#
_symmetry.space_group_name_H-M   'P 1'
#
loop_
_entity.id
_entity.type
_entity.pdbx_description
1 polymer ?
#
loop_
_entity_poly.entity_id
_entity_poly.type
_entity_poly.pdbx_seq_one_letter_code
_entity_poly.pdbx_strand_id
1 'polypeptide(L)'
;MPKRIKLGRTKGWRMPTNAKKVDRSTRYGNPYGPKQIGICVTSWGYPAPILPLREPPSLERALDLYTAHAHTQLEHDPDFFEPLRGYDLGCWCKLCERHKHGKPFLENCPDCAPCHADIVGIIANFERGDLAVALERRNIDEASK
;
A
#
# COMPACT_ATOMS: atom_id res chain seq x y z
N MET A 1 9.36 14.51 5.67
CA MET A 1 8.30 13.94 4.81
C MET A 1 8.15 12.47 5.18
N PRO A 2 6.93 11.99 5.42
CA PRO A 2 6.67 10.59 5.72
C PRO A 2 7.17 9.66 4.61
N LYS A 3 7.68 8.48 5.00
CA LYS A 3 8.26 7.50 4.09
C LYS A 3 7.76 6.09 4.37
N ARG A 4 7.73 5.27 3.33
CA ARG A 4 7.58 3.82 3.41
C ARG A 4 8.88 3.20 3.90
N ILE A 5 8.82 2.42 4.96
CA ILE A 5 9.96 1.61 5.45
C ILE A 5 9.69 0.12 5.23
N LYS A 6 10.76 -0.65 5.02
CA LYS A 6 10.68 -2.12 5.02
C LYS A 6 10.85 -2.62 6.45
N LEU A 7 9.95 -3.48 6.91
CA LEU A 7 10.06 -4.16 8.20
C LEU A 7 11.24 -5.15 8.19
N GLY A 8 11.98 -5.21 9.29
CA GLY A 8 13.13 -6.08 9.47
C GLY A 8 12.84 -7.24 10.44
N ARG A 9 13.57 -8.35 10.27
CA ARG A 9 13.59 -9.47 11.23
C ARG A 9 15.00 -9.81 11.70
N THR A 10 15.99 -9.03 11.31
CA THR A 10 17.38 -9.24 11.71
C THR A 10 17.53 -9.01 13.21
N LYS A 11 18.41 -9.78 13.85
CA LYS A 11 18.70 -9.63 15.29
C LYS A 11 19.11 -8.18 15.59
N GLY A 12 18.50 -7.58 16.60
CA GLY A 12 18.74 -6.18 16.97
C GLY A 12 17.91 -5.15 16.18
N TRP A 13 17.18 -5.55 15.13
CA TRP A 13 16.28 -4.63 14.45
C TRP A 13 15.12 -4.21 15.35
N ARG A 14 14.81 -2.91 15.30
CA ARG A 14 13.66 -2.30 15.96
C ARG A 14 12.99 -1.37 14.97
N MET A 15 11.65 -1.38 14.99
CA MET A 15 10.87 -0.42 14.22
C MET A 15 11.17 0.99 14.74
N PRO A 16 11.41 1.99 13.86
CA PRO A 16 11.56 3.38 14.28
C PRO A 16 10.35 3.85 15.09
N THR A 17 10.58 4.70 16.11
CA THR A 17 9.52 5.21 16.99
C THR A 17 8.48 6.05 16.24
N ASN A 18 8.89 6.71 15.17
CA ASN A 18 8.03 7.50 14.29
C ASN A 18 7.39 6.67 13.16
N ALA A 19 7.38 5.33 13.27
CA ALA A 19 6.82 4.44 12.25
C ALA A 19 5.66 3.59 12.77
N LYS A 20 4.64 3.41 11.93
CA LYS A 20 3.48 2.54 12.18
C LYS A 20 3.50 1.34 11.26
N LYS A 21 3.22 0.17 11.83
CA LYS A 21 3.08 -1.08 11.08
C LYS A 21 1.75 -1.06 10.33
N VAL A 22 1.78 -1.35 9.03
CA VAL A 22 0.59 -1.44 8.17
C VAL A 22 0.55 -2.74 7.38
N ASP A 23 1.26 -3.79 7.79
CA ASP A 23 1.24 -5.06 7.05
C ASP A 23 -0.15 -5.75 7.09
N ARG A 24 -0.26 -6.87 6.37
CA ARG A 24 -1.49 -7.68 6.26
C ARG A 24 -2.09 -8.14 7.60
N SER A 25 -1.36 -8.03 8.72
CA SER A 25 -1.87 -8.41 10.05
C SER A 25 -2.57 -7.25 10.76
N THR A 26 -2.69 -6.09 10.12
CA THR A 26 -3.29 -4.87 10.69
C THR A 26 -4.59 -4.54 9.98
N ARG A 27 -5.42 -3.66 10.57
CA ARG A 27 -6.61 -3.13 9.90
C ARG A 27 -6.32 -2.33 8.62
N TYR A 28 -5.07 -1.93 8.40
CA TYR A 28 -4.60 -1.20 7.21
C TYR A 28 -3.90 -2.11 6.20
N GLY A 29 -3.96 -3.42 6.41
CA GLY A 29 -3.29 -4.40 5.57
C GLY A 29 -4.07 -4.68 4.29
N ASN A 30 -3.35 -4.95 3.19
CA ASN A 30 -4.00 -5.42 1.97
C ASN A 30 -4.55 -6.86 2.13
N PRO A 31 -5.88 -7.08 2.04
CA PRO A 31 -6.44 -8.42 2.11
C PRO A 31 -6.31 -9.20 0.79
N TYR A 32 -5.99 -8.52 -0.31
CA TYR A 32 -5.87 -9.10 -1.65
C TYR A 32 -4.45 -9.61 -1.91
N GLY A 33 -4.36 -10.87 -2.36
CA GLY A 33 -3.08 -11.51 -2.65
C GLY A 33 -2.67 -11.37 -4.13
N PRO A 34 -1.38 -11.18 -4.44
CA PRO A 34 -0.91 -11.13 -5.83
C PRO A 34 -1.03 -12.47 -6.55
N LYS A 35 -1.25 -13.57 -5.81
CA LYS A 35 -1.47 -14.94 -6.32
C LYS A 35 -2.93 -15.39 -6.19
N GLN A 36 -3.83 -14.48 -5.82
CA GLN A 36 -5.23 -14.82 -5.56
C GLN A 36 -5.93 -15.20 -6.87
N ILE A 37 -6.55 -16.37 -6.93
CA ILE A 37 -7.27 -16.84 -8.14
C ILE A 37 -8.79 -16.78 -7.98
N GLY A 38 -9.28 -16.53 -6.78
CA GLY A 38 -10.71 -16.42 -6.49
C GLY A 38 -10.98 -15.68 -5.18
N ILE A 39 -12.24 -15.35 -4.95
CA ILE A 39 -12.73 -14.78 -3.70
C ILE A 39 -13.66 -15.80 -3.05
N CYS A 40 -13.49 -16.01 -1.75
CA CYS A 40 -14.43 -16.76 -0.94
C CYS A 40 -15.34 -15.77 -0.23
N VAL A 41 -16.63 -15.76 -0.57
CA VAL A 41 -17.65 -14.98 0.13
C VAL A 41 -18.16 -15.78 1.31
N THR A 42 -17.40 -15.80 2.41
CA THR A 42 -17.88 -16.47 3.62
C THR A 42 -18.99 -15.65 4.27
N SER A 43 -20.23 -16.10 4.11
CA SER A 43 -21.21 -15.97 5.19
C SER A 43 -20.90 -17.09 6.20
N TRP A 44 -20.76 -16.74 7.48
CA TRP A 44 -20.50 -17.69 8.57
C TRP A 44 -21.34 -18.98 8.42
N GLY A 45 -20.68 -20.14 8.26
CA GLY A 45 -21.32 -21.46 8.35
C GLY A 45 -21.76 -22.14 7.05
N TYR A 46 -21.54 -21.57 5.86
CA TYR A 46 -21.83 -22.24 4.59
C TYR A 46 -20.55 -22.56 3.80
N PRO A 47 -20.49 -23.69 3.04
CA PRO A 47 -19.46 -23.87 2.03
C PRO A 47 -19.65 -22.79 0.97
N ALA A 48 -18.91 -21.70 1.10
CA ALA A 48 -18.99 -20.58 0.20
C ALA A 48 -18.39 -20.97 -1.16
N PRO A 49 -19.05 -20.64 -2.28
CA PRO A 49 -18.46 -20.84 -3.59
C PRO A 49 -17.19 -19.97 -3.68
N ILE A 50 -16.10 -20.58 -4.15
CA ILE A 50 -14.93 -19.82 -4.60
C ILE A 50 -15.30 -19.22 -5.94
N LEU A 51 -15.51 -17.91 -5.97
CA LEU A 51 -15.76 -17.18 -7.22
C LEU A 51 -14.39 -16.94 -7.89
N PRO A 52 -14.10 -17.57 -9.05
CA PRO A 52 -12.84 -17.34 -9.74
C PRO A 52 -12.80 -15.89 -10.25
N LEU A 53 -11.62 -15.27 -10.11
CA LEU A 53 -11.38 -13.95 -10.66
C LEU A 53 -11.18 -14.07 -12.17
N ARG A 54 -11.81 -13.18 -12.93
CA ARG A 54 -11.75 -13.17 -14.40
C ARG A 54 -10.35 -12.80 -14.92
N GLU A 55 -9.65 -11.95 -14.19
CA GLU A 55 -8.30 -11.50 -14.54
C GLU A 55 -7.21 -12.36 -13.89
N PRO A 56 -6.09 -12.60 -14.59
CA PRO A 56 -4.95 -13.32 -14.01
C PRO A 56 -4.44 -12.68 -12.71
N PRO A 57 -3.92 -13.49 -11.77
CA PRO A 57 -3.28 -12.98 -10.57
C PRO A 57 -2.04 -12.14 -10.91
N SER A 58 -2.00 -10.91 -10.43
CA SER A 58 -0.83 -10.02 -10.51
C SER A 58 -0.71 -9.14 -9.27
N LEU A 59 0.47 -8.55 -9.06
CA LEU A 59 0.68 -7.57 -8.00
C LEU A 59 -0.15 -6.32 -8.23
N GLU A 60 -0.19 -5.80 -9.46
CA GLU A 60 -0.98 -4.61 -9.82
C GLU A 60 -2.46 -4.82 -9.52
N ARG A 61 -3.04 -5.95 -9.94
CA ARG A 61 -4.45 -6.26 -9.64
C ARG A 61 -4.74 -6.27 -8.13
N ALA A 62 -3.80 -6.76 -7.31
CA ALA A 62 -3.96 -6.73 -5.86
C ALA A 62 -3.88 -5.32 -5.27
N LEU A 63 -3.14 -4.41 -5.91
CA LEU A 63 -3.05 -3.00 -5.53
C LEU A 63 -4.25 -2.20 -6.01
N ASP A 64 -4.79 -2.50 -7.19
CA ASP A 64 -6.02 -1.90 -7.71
C ASP A 64 -7.21 -2.22 -6.82
N LEU A 65 -7.39 -3.51 -6.50
CA LEU A 65 -8.42 -3.96 -5.55
C LEU A 65 -8.26 -3.29 -4.18
N TYR A 66 -7.02 -3.14 -3.71
CA TYR A 66 -6.75 -2.47 -2.45
C TYR A 66 -7.03 -0.97 -2.49
N THR A 67 -6.75 -0.32 -3.63
CA THR A 67 -7.05 1.10 -3.82
C THR A 67 -8.55 1.32 -3.72
N ALA A 68 -9.35 0.51 -4.42
CA ALA A 68 -10.81 0.54 -4.31
C ALA A 68 -11.28 0.28 -2.87
N HIS A 69 -10.71 -0.74 -2.21
CA HIS A 69 -11.01 -1.05 -0.81
C HIS A 69 -10.70 0.12 0.13
N ALA A 70 -9.55 0.77 -0.02
CA ALA A 70 -9.17 1.93 0.79
C ALA A 70 -10.15 3.10 0.59
N HIS A 71 -10.63 3.33 -0.63
CA HIS A 71 -11.67 4.32 -0.89
C HIS A 71 -13.00 3.94 -0.23
N THR A 72 -13.44 2.69 -0.34
CA THR A 72 -14.64 2.21 0.36
C THR A 72 -14.50 2.37 1.87
N GLN A 73 -13.33 2.09 2.45
CA GLN A 73 -13.10 2.31 3.88
C GLN A 73 -13.28 3.78 4.28
N LEU A 74 -12.80 4.72 3.46
CA LEU A 74 -12.99 6.16 3.68
C LEU A 74 -14.43 6.64 3.51
N GLU A 75 -15.20 6.02 2.61
CA GLU A 75 -16.64 6.32 2.47
C GLU A 75 -17.42 5.92 3.72
N HIS A 76 -17.03 4.81 4.38
CA HIS A 76 -17.66 4.35 5.62
C HIS A 76 -17.14 5.09 6.86
N ASP A 77 -15.85 5.42 6.89
CA ASP A 77 -15.15 6.09 7.98
C ASP A 77 -14.11 7.07 7.40
N PRO A 78 -14.47 8.36 7.25
CA PRO A 78 -13.56 9.37 6.71
C PRO A 78 -12.24 9.51 7.48
N ASP A 79 -12.25 9.19 8.77
CA ASP A 79 -11.09 9.29 9.66
C ASP A 79 -10.31 7.97 9.74
N PHE A 80 -10.66 6.96 8.93
CA PHE A 80 -10.10 5.61 9.02
C PHE A 80 -8.58 5.57 8.98
N PHE A 81 -7.95 6.45 8.19
CA PHE A 81 -6.50 6.58 8.04
C PHE A 81 -5.88 7.75 8.83
N GLU A 82 -6.68 8.56 9.53
CA GLU A 82 -6.18 9.70 10.31
C GLU A 82 -5.11 9.30 11.34
N PRO A 83 -5.19 8.14 12.02
CA PRO A 83 -4.13 7.70 12.93
C PRO A 83 -2.76 7.47 12.26
N LEU A 84 -2.68 7.43 10.94
CA LEU A 84 -1.43 7.22 10.19
C LEU A 84 -0.79 8.53 9.72
N ARG A 85 -1.48 9.66 9.86
CA ARG A 85 -0.98 10.98 9.45
C ARG A 85 0.30 11.34 10.21
N GLY A 86 1.30 11.81 9.48
CA GLY A 86 2.62 12.20 9.99
C GLY A 86 3.58 11.04 10.30
N TYR A 87 3.17 9.79 10.14
CA TYR A 87 4.00 8.62 10.46
C TYR A 87 4.63 7.97 9.22
N ASP A 88 5.83 7.43 9.41
CA ASP A 88 6.41 6.49 8.45
C ASP A 88 5.61 5.18 8.47
N LEU A 89 5.40 4.54 7.32
CA LEU A 89 4.59 3.31 7.25
C LEU A 89 5.44 2.10 6.91
N GLY A 90 5.33 1.06 7.75
CA GLY A 90 6.10 -0.17 7.66
C GLY A 90 5.33 -1.32 7.03
N CYS A 91 5.89 -1.91 5.96
CA CYS A 91 5.40 -3.15 5.35
C CYS A 91 6.57 -4.10 5.01
N TRP A 92 6.29 -5.34 4.62
CA TRP A 92 7.30 -6.33 4.25
C TRP A 92 7.78 -6.23 2.80
N CYS A 93 7.07 -5.49 1.94
CA CYS A 93 7.40 -5.36 0.52
C CYS A 93 8.81 -4.79 0.29
N LYS A 94 9.55 -5.37 -0.65
CA LYS A 94 10.95 -5.04 -0.93
C LYS A 94 11.13 -3.56 -1.32
N LEU A 95 12.19 -2.95 -0.79
CA LEU A 95 12.73 -1.66 -1.24
C LEU A 95 14.07 -1.93 -1.92
N CYS A 96 14.43 -1.09 -2.90
CA CYS A 96 15.74 -1.16 -3.55
C CYS A 96 16.83 -0.59 -2.63
N GLU A 97 18.10 -0.75 -3.01
CA GLU A 97 19.23 -0.28 -2.20
C GLU A 97 19.23 1.24 -1.97
N ARG A 98 18.76 2.02 -2.96
CA ARG A 98 18.60 3.48 -2.83
C ARG A 98 17.65 3.84 -1.68
N HIS A 99 16.60 3.06 -1.48
CA HIS A 99 15.57 3.29 -0.48
C HIS A 99 15.68 2.39 0.74
N LYS A 100 16.87 1.85 1.04
CA LYS A 100 17.09 0.98 2.22
C LYS A 100 16.68 1.62 3.55
N HIS A 101 16.75 2.96 3.64
CA HIS A 101 16.35 3.75 4.82
C HIS A 101 14.94 4.35 4.73
N GLY A 102 14.20 3.96 3.71
CA GLY A 102 12.81 4.31 3.45
C GLY A 102 12.62 5.10 2.16
N LYS A 103 11.51 4.82 1.49
CA LYS A 103 11.08 5.42 0.23
C LYS A 103 10.08 6.54 0.52
N PRO A 104 10.33 7.80 0.13
CA PRO A 104 9.31 8.85 0.21
C PRO A 104 8.06 8.46 -0.59
N PHE A 105 6.87 8.69 -0.03
CA PHE A 105 5.62 8.17 -0.62
C PHE A 105 5.30 8.70 -2.03
N LEU A 106 5.65 9.95 -2.32
CA LEU A 106 5.42 10.58 -3.63
C LEU A 106 6.49 10.21 -4.66
N GLU A 107 7.56 9.53 -4.27
CA GLU A 107 8.64 9.17 -5.19
C GLU A 107 8.24 7.95 -6.03
N ASN A 108 8.23 8.11 -7.36
CA ASN A 108 8.10 6.97 -8.27
C ASN A 108 9.47 6.30 -8.45
N CYS A 109 9.59 5.03 -8.08
CA CYS A 109 10.83 4.27 -8.18
C CYS A 109 10.54 2.89 -8.77
N PRO A 110 11.03 2.58 -9.99
CA PRO A 110 10.76 1.32 -10.68
C PRO A 110 11.43 0.11 -10.00
N ASP A 111 12.51 0.33 -9.24
CA ASP A 111 13.26 -0.74 -8.57
C ASP A 111 12.64 -1.16 -7.24
N CYS A 112 11.76 -0.34 -6.67
CA CYS A 112 11.03 -0.67 -5.47
C CYS A 112 9.77 -1.46 -5.83
N ALA A 113 9.52 -2.58 -5.15
CA ALA A 113 8.28 -3.31 -5.35
C ALA A 113 7.09 -2.40 -4.95
N PRO A 114 6.06 -2.24 -5.79
CA PRO A 114 4.90 -1.44 -5.44
C PRO A 114 4.17 -2.06 -4.24
N CYS A 115 3.56 -1.22 -3.40
CA CYS A 115 3.04 -1.66 -2.11
C CYS A 115 1.81 -0.87 -1.71
N HIS A 116 0.91 -1.53 -0.98
CA HIS A 116 -0.26 -0.90 -0.40
C HIS A 116 0.09 0.18 0.64
N ALA A 117 1.26 0.08 1.29
CA ALA A 117 1.75 1.12 2.18
C ALA A 117 2.03 2.43 1.45
N ASP A 118 2.34 2.40 0.15
CA ASP A 118 2.45 3.62 -0.66
C ASP A 118 1.07 4.26 -0.83
N ILE A 119 0.04 3.47 -1.15
CA ILE A 119 -1.35 3.93 -1.29
C ILE A 119 -1.86 4.56 0.01
N VAL A 120 -1.77 3.82 1.13
CA VAL A 120 -2.21 4.33 2.44
C VAL A 120 -1.39 5.53 2.88
N GLY A 121 -0.07 5.51 2.64
CA GLY A 121 0.82 6.61 2.97
C GLY A 121 0.45 7.88 2.21
N ILE A 122 0.11 7.76 0.93
CA ILE A 122 -0.36 8.88 0.11
C ILE A 122 -1.68 9.42 0.66
N ILE A 123 -2.68 8.54 0.85
CA ILE A 123 -4.01 8.92 1.36
C ILE A 123 -3.93 9.61 2.73
N ALA A 124 -3.12 9.08 3.66
CA ALA A 124 -3.07 9.57 5.03
C ALA A 124 -2.25 10.86 5.18
N ASN A 125 -1.30 11.14 4.27
CA ASN A 125 -0.30 12.20 4.48
C ASN A 125 -0.36 13.34 3.47
N PHE A 126 -1.16 13.25 2.42
CA PHE A 126 -1.15 14.22 1.33
C PHE A 126 -2.57 14.61 0.91
N GLU A 127 -2.77 15.88 0.56
CA GLU A 127 -4.05 16.34 0.03
C GLU A 127 -4.14 16.02 -1.47
N ARG A 128 -5.36 16.07 -2.05
CA ARG A 128 -5.57 15.85 -3.50
C ARG A 128 -4.71 16.77 -4.38
N GLY A 129 -4.36 17.97 -3.91
CA GLY A 129 -3.47 18.90 -4.61
C GLY A 129 -2.02 18.42 -4.71
N ASP A 130 -1.50 17.77 -3.67
CA ASP A 130 -0.11 17.26 -3.63
C ASP A 130 0.08 16.06 -4.57
N LEU A 131 -0.98 15.27 -4.77
CA LEU A 131 -1.05 14.16 -5.72
C LEU A 131 -0.89 14.63 -7.17
N ALA A 132 -1.51 15.75 -7.55
CA ALA A 132 -1.43 16.29 -8.91
C ALA A 132 0.01 16.66 -9.28
N VAL A 133 0.74 17.31 -8.36
CA VAL A 133 2.15 17.69 -8.55
C VAL A 133 3.06 16.45 -8.68
N ALA A 134 2.77 15.39 -7.93
CA ALA A 134 3.52 14.13 -8.01
C ALA A 134 3.26 13.35 -9.30
N LEU A 135 2.03 13.42 -9.84
CA LEU A 135 1.64 12.78 -11.11
C LEU A 135 2.13 13.59 -12.33
N GLU A 136 2.12 14.92 -12.29
CA GLU A 136 2.66 15.77 -13.35
C GLU A 136 4.16 15.52 -13.59
N ARG A 137 4.93 15.28 -12.51
CA ARG A 137 6.34 14.87 -12.62
C ARG A 137 6.53 13.52 -13.32
N ARG A 138 5.56 12.60 -13.21
CA ARG A 138 5.60 11.29 -13.91
C ARG A 138 5.44 11.45 -15.42
N ASN A 139 4.52 12.31 -15.85
CA ASN A 139 4.27 12.54 -17.28
C ASN A 139 5.46 13.22 -17.97
N ILE A 140 6.20 14.09 -17.26
CA ILE A 140 7.40 14.75 -17.80
C ILE A 140 8.56 13.76 -17.94
N ASP A 141 8.77 12.89 -16.93
CA ASP A 141 9.88 11.92 -16.93
C ASP A 141 9.65 10.74 -17.92
N GLU A 142 8.39 10.39 -18.21
CA GLU A 142 8.04 9.42 -19.27
C GLU A 142 8.06 10.03 -20.68
N ALA A 143 7.72 11.32 -20.84
CA ALA A 143 7.80 12.01 -22.14
C ALA A 143 9.23 12.41 -22.56
N SER A 144 10.20 12.29 -21.64
CA SER A 144 11.61 12.62 -21.87
C SER A 144 12.50 11.40 -22.17
N LYS A 145 11.89 10.22 -22.36
CA LYS A 145 12.55 8.97 -22.79
C LYS A 145 12.00 8.52 -24.13
#